data_AF-A0A8A4ZIH3-F1
#
_entry.id   AF-A0A8A4ZIH3-F1
#
_cell.length_a   1.000
_cell.length_b   1.000
_cell.length_c   1.000
_cell.angle_alpha   90.00
_cell.angle_beta   90.00
_cell.angle_gamma   90.00
#
_symmetry.space_group_name_H-M   'P 1'
#
loop_
_entity.id
_entity.type
_entity.pdbx_description
1 polymer ?
#
loop_
_entity_poly.entity_id
_entity_poly.type
_entity_poly.pdbx_seq_one_letter_code
_entity_poly.pdbx_strand_id
1 'polypeptide(L)'
;MKTEHSRRPHLQVTAAATTLLGLDEVPGELAGYGPIPADLVRAIAADATWRRIFTDPATGCVTGIGPRGYRPGADLTGTVLARDTTCTFVGCRMPAWRCDLDHRDPYDHDHPDLGGQTCAENLHSLCRHHHRAKTYGGWHPDLDTRTGDTWWTSPTRHRYKRPATDVNPDPPPPDRPWLHTPQPDDPPF
;
A
#
# COMPACT_ATOMS: atom_id res chain seq x y z
N MET A 1 -32.37 10.51 8.26
CA MET A 1 -31.30 11.47 7.94
C MET A 1 -30.27 10.70 7.13
N LYS A 2 -30.15 10.95 5.81
CA LYS A 2 -29.20 10.23 4.96
C LYS A 2 -27.81 10.82 5.21
N THR A 3 -26.86 9.99 5.59
CA THR A 3 -25.44 10.37 5.68
C THR A 3 -24.92 10.53 4.25
N GLU A 4 -24.81 11.76 3.78
CA GLU A 4 -24.13 12.05 2.52
C GLU A 4 -22.62 11.93 2.74
N HIS A 5 -22.02 10.95 2.08
CA HIS A 5 -20.57 10.83 1.99
C HIS A 5 -20.05 11.92 1.06
N SER A 6 -19.86 13.15 1.58
CA SER A 6 -19.23 14.22 0.81
C SER A 6 -17.80 13.79 0.46
N ARG A 7 -17.58 13.39 -0.80
CA ARG A 7 -16.24 13.28 -1.38
C ARG A 7 -15.72 14.69 -1.56
N ARG A 8 -14.53 14.98 -1.03
CA ARG A 8 -13.78 16.18 -1.44
C ARG A 8 -13.71 16.18 -2.98
N PRO A 9 -13.99 17.30 -3.66
CA PRO A 9 -13.87 17.36 -5.11
C PRO A 9 -12.43 17.00 -5.49
N HIS A 10 -12.29 16.01 -6.37
CA HIS A 10 -11.00 15.61 -6.93
C HIS A 10 -11.02 15.90 -8.42
N LEU A 11 -9.95 16.49 -8.92
CA LEU A 11 -9.72 16.78 -10.33
C LEU A 11 -8.57 15.91 -10.80
N GLN A 12 -8.74 15.26 -11.95
CA GLN A 12 -7.68 14.49 -12.59
C GLN A 12 -7.21 15.22 -13.84
N VAL A 13 -5.93 15.58 -13.86
CA VAL A 13 -5.26 16.19 -15.01
C VAL A 13 -4.18 15.24 -15.51
N THR A 14 -4.18 14.95 -16.80
CA THR A 14 -3.16 14.12 -17.46
C THR A 14 -2.35 14.99 -18.41
N ALA A 15 -1.02 14.96 -18.32
CA ALA A 15 -0.16 15.73 -19.21
C ALA A 15 1.17 15.01 -19.45
N ALA A 16 1.85 15.36 -20.56
CA ALA A 16 3.19 14.88 -20.82
C ALA A 16 4.19 15.45 -19.80
N ALA A 17 5.22 14.68 -19.48
CA ALA A 17 6.28 15.15 -18.58
C ALA A 17 7.02 16.36 -19.15
N THR A 18 7.18 16.43 -20.47
CA THR A 18 7.83 17.56 -21.16
C THR A 18 7.06 18.86 -20.98
N THR A 19 5.73 18.83 -21.04
CA THR A 19 4.85 19.97 -20.73
C THR A 19 5.02 20.46 -19.29
N LEU A 20 5.06 19.52 -18.33
CA LEU A 20 5.24 19.83 -16.92
C LEU A 20 6.63 20.42 -16.63
N LEU A 21 7.64 19.99 -17.37
CA LEU A 21 9.01 20.50 -17.29
C LEU A 21 9.23 21.81 -18.06
N GLY A 22 8.21 22.32 -18.76
CA GLY A 22 8.31 23.54 -19.59
C GLY A 22 9.18 23.36 -20.84
N LEU A 23 9.32 22.12 -21.32
CA LEU A 23 10.08 21.80 -22.54
C LEU A 23 9.23 21.98 -23.80
N ASP A 24 7.90 21.96 -23.66
CA ASP A 24 6.93 22.25 -24.71
C ASP A 24 5.63 22.86 -24.13
N GLU A 25 4.75 23.29 -25.03
CA GLU A 25 3.43 23.85 -24.73
C GLU A 25 2.30 22.90 -25.18
N VAL A 26 2.56 21.59 -25.15
CA VAL A 26 1.52 20.60 -25.47
C VAL A 26 0.41 20.68 -24.40
N PRO A 27 -0.88 20.78 -24.78
CA PRO A 27 -1.97 20.83 -23.81
C PRO A 27 -2.04 19.57 -22.93
N GLY A 28 -2.45 19.73 -21.67
CA GLY A 28 -2.87 18.62 -20.83
C GLY A 28 -4.37 18.34 -20.99
N GLU A 29 -4.87 17.27 -20.41
CA GLU A 29 -6.27 16.86 -20.46
C GLU A 29 -6.88 16.92 -19.05
N LEU A 30 -7.96 17.69 -18.87
CA LEU A 30 -8.76 17.68 -17.64
C LEU A 30 -9.90 16.66 -17.81
N ALA A 31 -9.89 15.62 -16.98
CA ALA A 31 -10.83 14.52 -17.08
C ALA A 31 -12.29 15.01 -17.02
N GLY A 32 -13.04 14.71 -18.09
CA GLY A 32 -14.46 15.09 -18.22
C GLY A 32 -14.71 16.51 -18.75
N TYR A 33 -13.67 17.31 -18.99
CA TYR A 33 -13.78 18.70 -19.46
C TYR A 33 -13.00 18.98 -20.75
N GLY A 34 -11.99 18.17 -21.08
CA GLY A 34 -11.22 18.33 -22.31
C GLY A 34 -9.81 18.92 -22.10
N PRO A 35 -9.16 19.35 -23.18
CA PRO A 35 -7.79 19.85 -23.12
C PRO A 35 -7.73 21.19 -22.37
N ILE A 36 -6.69 21.34 -21.54
CA ILE A 36 -6.36 22.56 -20.81
C ILE A 36 -4.95 23.06 -21.20
N PRO A 37 -4.73 24.39 -21.25
CA PRO A 37 -3.43 24.96 -21.61
C PRO A 37 -2.29 24.53 -20.68
N ALA A 38 -1.08 24.43 -21.23
CA ALA A 38 0.12 23.94 -20.52
C ALA A 38 0.50 24.80 -19.30
N ASP A 39 0.29 26.12 -19.34
CA ASP A 39 0.46 27.01 -18.20
C ASP A 39 -0.52 26.70 -17.07
N LEU A 40 -1.78 26.42 -17.40
CA LEU A 40 -2.80 25.98 -16.44
C LEU A 40 -2.47 24.60 -15.86
N VAL A 41 -2.00 23.67 -16.69
CA VAL A 41 -1.50 22.37 -16.22
C VAL A 41 -0.39 22.56 -15.18
N ARG A 42 0.62 23.40 -15.47
CA ARG A 42 1.73 23.68 -14.56
C ARG A 42 1.27 24.35 -13.26
N ALA A 43 0.31 25.28 -13.36
CA ALA A 43 -0.29 25.92 -12.20
C ALA A 43 -1.03 24.93 -11.29
N ILE A 44 -1.82 24.01 -11.87
CA ILE A 44 -2.49 22.94 -11.12
C ILE A 44 -1.46 21.99 -10.50
N ALA A 45 -0.43 21.61 -11.28
CA ALA A 45 0.58 20.65 -10.86
C ALA A 45 1.42 21.13 -9.66
N ALA A 46 1.53 22.45 -9.45
CA ALA A 46 2.28 23.05 -8.34
C ALA A 46 1.72 22.66 -6.95
N ASP A 47 0.42 22.38 -6.82
CA ASP A 47 -0.24 22.05 -5.56
C ASP A 47 -1.02 20.71 -5.63
N ALA A 48 -0.77 19.91 -6.67
CA ALA A 48 -1.46 18.65 -6.89
C ALA A 48 -0.70 17.45 -6.28
N THR A 49 -1.42 16.34 -6.09
CA THR A 49 -0.81 15.03 -5.83
C THR A 49 -0.51 14.34 -7.17
N TRP A 50 0.74 13.92 -7.35
CA TRP A 50 1.21 13.38 -8.62
C TRP A 50 1.10 11.85 -8.67
N ARG A 51 0.63 11.34 -9.81
CA ARG A 51 0.74 9.92 -10.20
C ARG A 51 1.37 9.85 -11.59
N ARG A 52 2.45 9.09 -11.72
CA ARG A 52 3.14 8.92 -13.00
C ARG A 52 2.56 7.73 -13.76
N ILE A 53 2.30 7.95 -15.04
CA ILE A 53 1.91 6.92 -16.00
C ILE A 53 3.01 6.90 -17.06
N PHE A 54 3.60 5.74 -17.30
CA PHE A 54 4.56 5.52 -18.36
C PHE A 54 3.82 4.97 -19.58
N THR A 55 4.17 5.51 -20.75
CA THR A 55 3.63 5.08 -22.03
C THR A 55 4.76 4.71 -22.97
N ASP A 56 4.51 3.74 -23.84
CA ASP A 56 5.38 3.42 -24.97
C ASP A 56 5.35 4.58 -25.99
N PRO A 57 6.49 5.15 -26.40
CA PRO A 57 6.51 6.31 -27.28
C PRO A 57 6.03 6.04 -28.72
N ALA A 58 6.11 4.80 -29.19
CA ALA A 58 5.76 4.43 -30.56
C ALA A 58 4.26 4.09 -30.70
N THR A 59 3.65 3.56 -29.64
CA THR A 59 2.28 3.03 -29.65
C THR A 59 1.32 3.81 -28.75
N GLY A 60 1.83 4.61 -27.81
CA GLY A 60 1.03 5.31 -26.81
C GLY A 60 0.44 4.41 -25.72
N CYS A 61 0.71 3.10 -25.76
CA CYS A 61 0.20 2.13 -24.79
C CYS A 61 0.80 2.37 -23.40
N VAL A 62 -0.02 2.28 -22.35
CA VAL A 62 0.46 2.37 -20.96
C VAL A 62 1.36 1.18 -20.64
N THR A 63 2.61 1.45 -20.28
CA THR A 63 3.65 0.47 -19.92
C THR A 63 3.88 0.38 -18.41
N GLY A 64 3.34 1.31 -17.62
CA GLY A 64 3.41 1.24 -16.16
C GLY A 64 2.73 2.43 -15.47
N ILE A 65 2.38 2.24 -14.19
CA ILE A 65 1.80 3.29 -13.33
C ILE A 65 2.55 3.25 -11.99
N GLY A 66 3.04 4.39 -11.52
CA GLY A 66 3.73 4.50 -10.22
C GLY A 66 5.08 5.20 -10.29
N PRO A 67 5.74 5.43 -9.15
CA PRO A 67 7.09 6.00 -9.13
C PRO A 67 8.13 4.96 -9.64
N ARG A 68 8.95 5.32 -10.64
CA ARG A 68 10.21 4.63 -10.99
C ARG A 68 11.32 4.82 -9.93
N GLY A 69 10.94 4.82 -8.65
CA GLY A 69 11.83 5.18 -7.56
C GLY A 69 11.77 4.16 -6.45
N TYR A 70 12.93 3.83 -5.90
CA TYR A 70 13.06 2.95 -4.75
C TYR A 70 12.24 3.42 -3.53
N ARG A 71 12.16 4.74 -3.31
CA ARG A 71 11.44 5.31 -2.15
C ARG A 71 9.95 5.48 -2.45
N PRO A 72 9.05 4.90 -1.63
CA PRO A 72 7.61 5.11 -1.80
C PRO A 72 7.21 6.56 -1.47
N GLY A 73 6.19 7.06 -2.16
CA GLY A 73 5.54 8.33 -1.82
C GLY A 73 4.66 8.21 -0.57
N ALA A 74 4.18 9.36 -0.06
CA ALA A 74 3.39 9.41 1.18
C ALA A 74 2.05 8.64 1.10
N ASP A 75 1.32 8.75 -0.01
CA ASP A 75 0.03 8.04 -0.24
C ASP A 75 0.22 6.51 -0.22
N LEU A 76 1.23 6.03 -0.95
CA LEU A 76 1.60 4.61 -0.98
C LEU A 76 2.06 4.13 0.40
N THR A 77 2.85 4.94 1.11
CA THR A 77 3.30 4.64 2.47
C THR A 77 2.11 4.49 3.41
N GLY A 78 1.20 5.46 3.44
CA GLY A 78 -0.01 5.41 4.26
C GLY A 78 -0.88 4.20 3.95
N THR A 79 -1.03 3.88 2.66
CA THR A 79 -1.80 2.72 2.20
C THR A 79 -1.21 1.40 2.72
N VAL A 80 0.10 1.20 2.58
CA VAL A 80 0.77 -0.04 3.04
C VAL A 80 0.73 -0.17 4.56
N LEU A 81 0.94 0.92 5.30
CA LEU A 81 0.87 0.93 6.76
C LEU A 81 -0.54 0.60 7.27
N ALA A 82 -1.57 1.18 6.64
CA ALA A 82 -2.97 0.91 6.98
C ALA A 82 -3.37 -0.54 6.66
N ARG A 83 -2.91 -1.08 5.52
CA ARG A 83 -3.15 -2.48 5.13
C ARG A 83 -2.51 -3.46 6.10
N ASP A 84 -1.23 -3.26 6.40
CA ASP A 84 -0.47 -4.27 7.14
C ASP A 84 -0.75 -4.21 8.65
N THR A 85 -0.96 -3.00 9.21
CA THR A 85 -1.16 -2.65 10.64
C THR A 85 -0.05 -3.07 11.60
N THR A 86 0.62 -4.20 11.34
CA THR A 86 1.74 -4.76 12.06
C THR A 86 2.77 -5.34 11.08
N CYS A 87 3.97 -5.64 11.57
CA CYS A 87 4.99 -6.39 10.84
C CYS A 87 4.39 -7.67 10.25
N THR A 88 4.57 -7.90 8.94
CA THR A 88 3.93 -9.00 8.21
C THR A 88 4.64 -10.35 8.37
N PHE A 89 5.72 -10.42 9.15
CA PHE A 89 6.33 -11.70 9.51
C PHE A 89 5.40 -12.54 10.38
N VAL A 90 5.45 -13.88 10.26
CA VAL A 90 4.56 -14.78 11.00
C VAL A 90 4.63 -14.53 12.53
N GLY A 91 3.47 -14.31 13.16
CA GLY A 91 3.33 -14.11 14.60
C GLY A 91 3.85 -12.78 15.16
N CYS A 92 4.50 -11.92 14.36
CA CYS A 92 5.01 -10.65 14.84
C CYS A 92 3.89 -9.62 15.03
N ARG A 93 3.90 -8.91 16.17
CA ARG A 93 2.90 -7.88 16.52
C ARG A 93 3.48 -6.45 16.56
N MET A 94 4.71 -6.25 16.09
CA MET A 94 5.30 -4.90 16.01
C MET A 94 4.39 -4.01 15.15
N PRO A 95 3.94 -2.84 15.61
CA PRO A 95 3.04 -2.01 14.82
C PRO A 95 3.74 -1.47 13.57
N ALA A 96 3.00 -1.43 12.45
CA ALA A 96 3.53 -1.09 11.12
C ALA A 96 4.19 0.29 11.07
N TRP A 97 3.68 1.28 11.81
CA TRP A 97 4.29 2.62 11.87
C TRP A 97 5.68 2.66 12.53
N ARG A 98 6.14 1.55 13.14
CA ARG A 98 7.52 1.34 13.63
C ARG A 98 8.34 0.41 12.73
N CYS A 99 7.80 -0.01 11.60
CA CYS A 99 8.44 -0.91 10.66
C CYS A 99 9.11 -0.15 9.52
N ASP A 100 10.10 -0.79 8.90
CA ASP A 100 10.60 -0.41 7.60
C ASP A 100 9.57 -0.85 6.54
N LEU A 101 9.39 -0.07 5.48
CA LEU A 101 8.74 -0.55 4.26
C LEU A 101 9.78 -1.25 3.40
N ASP A 102 9.56 -2.53 3.13
CA ASP A 102 10.48 -3.40 2.40
C ASP A 102 9.80 -3.97 1.17
N HIS A 103 10.57 -4.21 0.11
CA HIS A 103 10.08 -4.82 -1.13
C HIS A 103 10.11 -6.34 -1.00
N ARG A 104 9.01 -7.03 -1.28
CA ARG A 104 8.91 -8.50 -1.28
C ARG A 104 9.86 -9.10 -2.30
N ASP A 105 9.72 -8.64 -3.54
CA ASP A 105 10.68 -8.81 -4.62
C ASP A 105 11.63 -7.60 -4.63
N PRO A 106 12.93 -7.79 -4.38
CA PRO A 106 13.87 -6.69 -4.26
C PRO A 106 13.84 -5.74 -5.45
N TYR A 107 13.87 -4.44 -5.16
CA TYR A 107 14.08 -3.42 -6.16
C TYR A 107 15.53 -3.49 -6.66
N ASP A 108 15.72 -3.44 -7.98
CA ASP A 108 17.04 -3.40 -8.60
C ASP A 108 17.46 -1.93 -8.80
N HIS A 109 18.54 -1.52 -8.16
CA HIS A 109 19.02 -0.14 -8.23
C HIS A 109 19.76 0.17 -9.55
N ASP A 110 20.35 -0.84 -10.18
CA ASP A 110 21.13 -0.69 -11.41
C ASP A 110 20.24 -0.84 -12.65
N HIS A 111 19.26 -1.75 -12.56
CA HIS A 111 18.24 -1.98 -13.60
C HIS A 111 16.82 -1.88 -13.05
N PRO A 112 16.35 -0.67 -12.70
CA PRO A 112 15.02 -0.45 -12.13
C PRO A 112 13.87 -1.12 -12.87
N ASP A 113 13.93 -1.29 -14.17
CA ASP A 113 12.89 -1.91 -15.01
C ASP A 113 12.84 -3.45 -14.90
N LEU A 114 13.92 -4.08 -14.43
CA LEU A 114 14.02 -5.53 -14.27
C LEU A 114 13.73 -6.01 -12.84
N GLY A 115 13.82 -5.10 -11.86
CA GLY A 115 13.56 -5.40 -10.45
C GLY A 115 12.10 -5.29 -10.01
N GLY A 116 11.83 -5.67 -8.77
CA GLY A 116 10.52 -5.52 -8.16
C GLY A 116 10.17 -4.03 -7.97
N GLN A 117 9.09 -3.58 -8.61
CA GLN A 117 8.68 -2.17 -8.56
C GLN A 117 8.20 -1.73 -7.18
N THR A 118 8.30 -0.43 -6.90
CA THR A 118 7.74 0.19 -5.70
C THR A 118 6.23 0.40 -5.88
N CYS A 119 5.44 -0.62 -5.55
CA CYS A 119 3.97 -0.59 -5.59
C CYS A 119 3.37 -1.16 -4.31
N ALA A 120 2.05 -1.08 -4.15
CA ALA A 120 1.37 -1.54 -2.95
C ALA A 120 1.55 -3.05 -2.76
N GLU A 121 1.45 -3.81 -3.85
CA GLU A 121 1.55 -5.27 -3.86
C GLU A 121 2.95 -5.73 -3.45
N ASN A 122 3.99 -5.04 -3.93
CA ASN A 122 5.38 -5.41 -3.68
C ASN A 122 5.92 -4.85 -2.35
N LEU A 123 5.34 -3.80 -1.78
CA LEU A 123 5.76 -3.30 -0.47
C LEU A 123 5.07 -4.04 0.68
N HIS A 124 5.77 -4.19 1.80
CA HIS A 124 5.19 -4.61 3.07
C HIS A 124 5.93 -4.04 4.28
N SER A 125 5.27 -4.07 5.43
CA SER A 125 5.81 -3.59 6.70
C SER A 125 6.61 -4.69 7.39
N LEU A 126 7.92 -4.47 7.60
CA LEU A 126 8.77 -5.35 8.40
C LEU A 126 9.49 -4.61 9.52
N CYS A 127 9.46 -5.14 10.74
CA CYS A 127 10.31 -4.60 11.79
C CYS A 127 11.79 -4.87 11.46
N ARG A 128 12.69 -4.05 12.00
CA ARG A 128 14.13 -4.14 11.70
C ARG A 128 14.73 -5.55 11.85
N HIS A 129 14.25 -6.31 12.82
CA HIS A 129 14.68 -7.70 13.04
C HIS A 129 14.28 -8.61 11.87
N HIS A 130 13.01 -8.61 11.47
CA HIS A 130 12.52 -9.47 10.39
C HIS A 130 12.92 -8.98 9.01
N HIS A 131 13.10 -7.67 8.82
CA HIS A 131 13.72 -7.12 7.61
C HIS A 131 15.12 -7.74 7.42
N ARG A 132 15.97 -7.76 8.46
CA ARG A 132 17.28 -8.43 8.39
C ARG A 132 17.17 -9.94 8.14
N ALA A 133 16.17 -10.61 8.73
CA ALA A 133 15.94 -12.03 8.49
C ALA A 133 15.61 -12.33 7.02
N LYS A 134 14.89 -11.44 6.34
CA LYS A 134 14.65 -11.53 4.89
C LYS A 134 15.92 -11.22 4.10
N THR A 135 16.56 -10.08 4.34
CA THR A 135 17.71 -9.61 3.55
C THR A 135 18.92 -10.54 3.64
N TYR A 136 19.23 -11.04 4.84
CA TYR A 136 20.47 -11.79 5.11
C TYR A 136 20.22 -13.20 5.61
N GLY A 137 19.04 -13.44 6.19
CA GLY A 137 18.74 -14.67 6.89
C GLY A 137 18.12 -15.74 6.00
N GLY A 138 17.91 -15.51 4.69
CA GLY A 138 17.35 -16.50 3.76
C GLY A 138 15.84 -16.72 3.89
N TRP A 139 15.12 -15.84 4.59
CA TRP A 139 13.67 -15.87 4.65
C TRP A 139 13.06 -15.21 3.42
N HIS A 140 12.04 -15.82 2.83
CA HIS A 140 11.41 -15.31 1.61
C HIS A 140 9.89 -15.21 1.76
N PRO A 141 9.28 -14.03 1.54
CA PRO A 141 7.84 -13.85 1.52
C PRO A 141 7.26 -14.12 0.12
N ASP A 142 6.07 -14.72 0.07
CA ASP A 142 5.28 -14.95 -1.13
C ASP A 142 3.84 -14.50 -0.83
N LEU A 143 3.33 -13.52 -1.58
CA LEU A 143 2.00 -12.92 -1.36
C LEU A 143 0.97 -13.58 -2.29
N ASP A 144 -0.07 -14.20 -1.74
CA ASP A 144 -1.25 -14.55 -2.51
C ASP A 144 -2.09 -13.28 -2.70
N THR A 145 -1.98 -12.64 -3.86
CA THR A 145 -2.67 -11.38 -4.18
C THR A 145 -4.20 -11.51 -4.22
N ARG A 146 -4.72 -12.74 -4.34
CA ARG A 146 -6.17 -12.99 -4.36
C ARG A 146 -6.75 -13.02 -2.93
N THR A 147 -5.98 -13.49 -1.95
CA THR A 147 -6.46 -13.58 -0.54
C THR A 147 -5.84 -12.54 0.38
N GLY A 148 -4.71 -11.94 -0.01
CA GLY A 148 -3.89 -11.08 0.85
C GLY A 148 -3.00 -11.85 1.83
N ASP A 149 -3.03 -13.19 1.82
CA ASP A 149 -2.20 -14.01 2.70
C ASP A 149 -0.74 -13.94 2.28
N THR A 150 0.17 -13.85 3.25
CA THR A 150 1.61 -13.97 3.00
C THR A 150 2.12 -15.32 3.48
N TRP A 151 2.75 -16.09 2.60
CA TRP A 151 3.51 -17.28 2.93
C TRP A 151 4.98 -16.94 3.14
N TRP A 152 5.52 -17.29 4.30
CA TRP A 152 6.94 -17.14 4.60
C TRP A 152 7.65 -18.48 4.47
N THR A 153 8.64 -18.54 3.60
CA THR A 153 9.54 -19.69 3.47
C THR A 153 10.79 -19.43 4.30
N SER A 154 11.08 -20.33 5.23
CA SER A 154 12.30 -20.31 6.03
C SER A 154 13.52 -20.80 5.24
N PRO A 155 14.75 -20.57 5.73
CA PRO A 155 15.98 -21.06 5.10
C PRO A 155 16.03 -22.58 4.97
N THR A 156 15.36 -23.28 5.90
CA THR A 156 15.22 -24.75 5.88
C THR A 156 14.01 -25.21 5.06
N ARG A 157 13.41 -24.32 4.27
CA ARG A 157 12.29 -24.55 3.34
C ARG A 157 10.93 -24.86 3.96
N HIS A 158 10.79 -24.76 5.29
CA HIS A 158 9.47 -24.80 5.92
C HIS A 158 8.66 -23.55 5.57
N ARG A 159 7.35 -23.72 5.32
CA ARG A 159 6.43 -22.63 4.97
C ARG A 159 5.48 -22.32 6.13
N TYR A 160 5.31 -21.04 6.40
CA TYR A 160 4.45 -20.51 7.46
C TYR A 160 3.47 -19.51 6.88
N LYS A 161 2.19 -19.68 7.18
CA LYS A 161 1.15 -18.76 6.72
C LYS A 161 0.99 -17.59 7.69
N ARG A 162 1.00 -16.38 7.15
CA ARG A 162 0.49 -15.17 7.79
C ARG A 162 -0.81 -14.78 7.09
N PRO A 163 -1.97 -14.89 7.76
CA PRO A 163 -3.22 -14.41 7.19
C PRO A 163 -3.17 -12.93 6.85
N ALA A 164 -3.93 -12.52 5.83
CA ALA A 164 -4.19 -11.11 5.57
C ALA A 164 -4.66 -10.41 6.86
N THR A 165 -4.18 -9.19 7.10
CA THR A 165 -4.67 -8.41 8.24
C THR A 165 -6.13 -8.06 7.99
N ASP A 166 -6.99 -8.42 8.94
CA ASP A 166 -8.35 -7.90 8.99
C ASP A 166 -8.32 -6.46 9.49
N VAL A 167 -8.45 -5.52 8.57
CA VAL A 167 -8.48 -4.07 8.85
C VAL A 167 -9.85 -3.59 9.32
N ASN A 168 -10.86 -4.47 9.32
CA ASN A 168 -12.19 -4.18 9.82
C ASN A 168 -12.74 -5.39 10.58
N PRO A 169 -12.10 -5.77 11.70
CA PRO A 169 -12.55 -6.92 12.46
C PRO A 169 -13.97 -6.68 12.96
N ASP A 170 -14.79 -7.73 12.90
CA ASP A 170 -16.07 -7.71 13.61
C ASP A 170 -15.80 -7.26 15.05
N PRO A 171 -16.60 -6.33 15.59
CA PRO A 171 -16.46 -5.96 16.98
C PRO A 171 -16.51 -7.24 17.81
N PRO A 172 -15.63 -7.38 18.84
CA PRO A 172 -15.72 -8.53 19.72
C PRO A 172 -17.18 -8.65 20.17
N PRO A 173 -17.75 -9.87 20.21
CA PRO A 173 -19.09 -10.04 20.75
C PRO A 173 -19.11 -9.35 22.11
N PRO A 174 -20.17 -8.58 22.42
CA PRO A 174 -20.22 -7.84 23.67
C PRO A 174 -19.86 -8.80 24.80
N ASP A 175 -18.91 -8.39 25.63
CA ASP A 175 -18.68 -9.01 26.92
C ASP A 175 -20.06 -9.16 27.55
N ARG A 176 -20.48 -10.39 27.86
CA ARG A 176 -21.73 -10.65 28.57
C ARG A 176 -21.42 -10.51 30.06
N PRO A 177 -21.53 -9.34 30.67
CA PRO A 177 -21.10 -9.12 32.05
C PRO A 177 -22.16 -9.68 33.03
N TRP A 178 -23.28 -10.18 32.51
CA TRP A 178 -24.49 -10.50 33.28
C TRP A 178 -24.92 -11.98 33.20
N LEU A 179 -24.09 -12.87 32.65
CA LEU A 179 -24.25 -14.32 32.90
C LEU A 179 -23.50 -14.73 34.17
N HIS A 180 -23.62 -13.92 35.22
CA HIS A 180 -23.57 -14.49 36.55
C HIS A 180 -24.97 -15.03 36.80
N THR A 181 -25.19 -16.30 36.47
CA THR A 181 -26.28 -17.02 37.14
C THR A 181 -25.92 -16.91 38.62
N PRO A 182 -26.76 -16.32 39.48
CA PRO A 182 -26.55 -16.46 40.91
C PRO A 182 -26.54 -17.98 41.16
N GLN A 183 -25.46 -18.51 41.72
CA GLN A 183 -25.58 -19.83 42.32
C GLN A 183 -26.69 -19.71 43.36
N PRO A 184 -27.71 -20.60 43.35
CA PRO A 184 -28.64 -20.63 44.47
C PRO A 184 -27.80 -20.80 45.73
N ASP A 185 -28.02 -19.90 46.69
CA ASP A 185 -27.29 -19.82 47.94
C ASP A 185 -27.11 -21.23 48.53
N ASP A 186 -25.86 -21.63 48.78
CA ASP A 186 -25.61 -22.80 49.61
C ASP A 186 -26.33 -22.54 50.96
N PRO A 187 -27.22 -23.44 51.40
CA PRO A 187 -27.85 -23.27 52.69
C PRO A 187 -26.77 -23.31 53.77
N PRO A 188 -26.91 -22.52 54.84
CA PRO A 188 -25.95 -22.57 55.93
C PRO A 188 -26.02 -23.97 56.54
N PHE A 189 -24.94 -24.76 56.42
CA PHE A 189 -24.04 -25.27 57.47
C PHE A 189 -23.13 -26.36 56.89
#